data_AF-A0A9P6H8W7-F1
#
_entry.id   AF-A0A9P6H8W7-F1
#
_cell.length_a   1.000
_cell.length_b   1.000
_cell.length_c   1.000
_cell.angle_alpha   90.00
_cell.angle_beta   90.00
_cell.angle_gamma   90.00
#
_symmetry.space_group_name_H-M   'P 1'
#
loop_
_entity.id
_entity.type
_entity.pdbx_description
1 polymer ?
#
loop_
_entity_poly.entity_id
_entity_poly.type
_entity_poly.pdbx_seq_one_letter_code
_entity_poly.pdbx_strand_id
1 'polypeptide(L)'
;MDRLERFKFIPNRGHIYYLNRSQPPLFVHMLDRYINATNDTSILERAVPLAELELEWWPTNRSISVTSSYTSQTYNMFHYAVNSSASRPESHWEDYQTATGVNMTEEQRSDLYAELATGAESGWKAQATSGRKQLDRSRFEVQDAQHQEHHPRRL
;
A
#
# COMPACT_ATOMS: atom_id res chain seq x y z
N MET A 1 -12.02 -4.42 16.36
CA MET A 1 -11.82 -5.88 16.20
C MET A 1 -12.75 -6.47 15.17
N ASP A 2 -14.04 -6.10 15.17
CA ASP A 2 -15.08 -6.70 14.34
C ASP A 2 -14.79 -6.76 12.83
N ARG A 3 -14.00 -5.80 12.29
CA ARG A 3 -13.57 -5.84 10.89
C ARG A 3 -12.63 -7.00 10.59
N LEU A 4 -11.69 -7.29 11.49
CA LEU A 4 -10.79 -8.44 11.38
C LEU A 4 -11.57 -9.74 11.52
N GLU A 5 -12.54 -9.80 12.41
CA GLU A 5 -13.40 -10.97 12.57
C GLU A 5 -14.17 -11.29 11.29
N ARG A 6 -14.75 -10.26 10.67
CA ARG A 6 -15.61 -10.39 9.48
C ARG A 6 -14.85 -10.53 8.17
N PHE A 7 -13.79 -9.76 7.97
CA PHE A 7 -13.13 -9.62 6.67
C PHE A 7 -11.69 -10.16 6.65
N LYS A 8 -11.10 -10.48 7.81
CA LYS A 8 -9.71 -10.94 7.96
C LYS A 8 -8.64 -9.91 7.59
N PHE A 9 -9.05 -8.67 7.30
CA PHE A 9 -8.17 -7.51 7.17
C PHE A 9 -8.91 -6.24 7.61
N ILE A 10 -8.18 -5.14 7.80
CA ILE A 10 -8.77 -3.84 8.12
C ILE A 10 -8.99 -3.06 6.81
N PRO A 11 -10.22 -2.95 6.29
CA PRO A 11 -10.48 -2.11 5.13
C PRO A 11 -10.23 -0.65 5.48
N ASN A 12 -9.79 0.11 4.48
CA ASN A 12 -9.42 1.52 4.60
C ASN A 12 -10.46 2.35 5.39
N ARG A 13 -11.76 2.15 5.12
CA ARG A 13 -12.88 2.76 5.87
C ARG A 13 -14.09 1.83 5.94
N GLY A 14 -15.10 2.25 6.70
CA GLY A 14 -16.26 1.43 7.09
C GLY A 14 -17.38 1.34 6.07
N HIS A 15 -17.07 1.39 4.77
CA HIS A 15 -18.07 1.31 3.71
C HIS A 15 -17.77 0.12 2.78
N ILE A 16 -18.81 -0.44 2.18
CA ILE A 16 -18.73 -1.66 1.36
C ILE A 16 -17.74 -1.52 0.18
N TYR A 17 -17.62 -0.32 -0.39
CA TYR A 17 -16.71 -0.07 -1.51
C TYR A 17 -15.24 -0.01 -1.11
N TYR A 18 -14.88 -0.18 0.18
CA TYR A 18 -13.50 -0.36 0.65
C TYR A 18 -13.11 -1.83 0.84
N LEU A 19 -14.01 -2.79 0.61
CA LEU A 19 -13.70 -4.21 0.79
C LEU A 19 -12.69 -4.77 -0.22
N ASN A 20 -12.27 -3.97 -1.21
CA ASN A 20 -11.19 -4.30 -2.12
C ASN A 20 -9.83 -3.69 -1.72
N ARG A 21 -9.76 -2.87 -0.65
CA ARG A 21 -8.53 -2.18 -0.24
C ARG A 21 -8.36 -2.04 1.25
N SER A 22 -7.16 -2.34 1.71
CA SER A 22 -6.73 -2.18 3.10
C SER A 22 -6.24 -0.74 3.36
N GLN A 23 -5.41 -0.60 4.37
CA GLN A 23 -4.61 0.57 4.70
C GLN A 23 -3.29 0.10 5.33
N PRO A 24 -2.32 0.98 5.64
CA PRO A 24 -1.10 0.56 6.33
C PRO A 24 -1.43 -0.26 7.61
N PRO A 25 -0.86 -1.47 7.77
CA PRO A 25 -1.23 -2.39 8.85
C PRO A 25 -0.61 -1.95 10.18
N LEU A 26 -1.36 -1.14 10.92
CA LEU A 26 -0.91 -0.56 12.18
C LEU A 26 -1.52 -1.23 13.41
N PHE A 27 -2.27 -2.32 13.24
CA PHE A 27 -3.03 -2.93 14.31
C PHE A 27 -2.17 -3.44 15.48
N VAL A 28 -1.08 -4.15 15.20
CA VAL A 28 -0.13 -4.59 16.23
C VAL A 28 0.44 -3.39 17.01
N HIS A 29 0.75 -2.29 16.32
CA HIS A 29 1.19 -1.07 16.98
C HIS A 29 0.09 -0.41 17.83
N MET A 30 -1.18 -0.47 17.39
CA MET A 30 -2.30 0.00 18.20
C MET A 30 -2.45 -0.82 19.49
N LEU A 31 -2.26 -2.13 19.43
CA LEU A 31 -2.27 -3.01 20.61
C LEU A 31 -1.16 -2.67 21.59
N ASP A 32 0.07 -2.54 21.09
CA ASP A 32 1.23 -2.13 21.90
C ASP A 32 0.96 -0.79 22.61
N ARG A 33 0.45 0.20 21.88
CA ARG A 33 0.10 1.51 22.45
C ARG A 33 -1.01 1.42 23.48
N TYR A 34 -2.05 0.63 23.24
CA TYR A 34 -3.14 0.43 24.17
C TYR A 34 -2.65 -0.19 25.48
N ILE A 35 -1.86 -1.27 25.40
CA ILE A 35 -1.32 -1.96 26.58
C ILE A 35 -0.39 -1.04 27.36
N ASN A 36 0.50 -0.32 26.67
CA ASN A 36 1.41 0.63 27.32
C ASN A 36 0.66 1.78 28.05
N ALA A 37 -0.52 2.17 27.57
CA ALA A 37 -1.32 3.23 28.18
C ALA A 37 -2.22 2.75 29.33
N THR A 38 -2.69 1.50 29.27
CA THR A 38 -3.73 0.98 30.19
C THR A 38 -3.22 -0.11 31.14
N ASN A 39 -2.08 -0.75 30.83
CA ASN A 39 -1.60 -2.01 31.41
C ASN A 39 -2.62 -3.17 31.34
N ASP A 40 -3.65 -3.04 30.51
CA ASP A 40 -4.67 -4.07 30.33
C ASP A 40 -4.22 -5.09 29.28
N THR A 41 -3.69 -6.21 29.76
CA THR A 41 -3.25 -7.33 28.92
C THR A 41 -4.39 -8.29 28.58
N SER A 42 -5.57 -8.17 29.20
CA SER A 42 -6.70 -9.07 28.94
C SER A 42 -7.19 -8.99 27.49
N ILE A 43 -6.98 -7.82 26.84
CA ILE A 43 -7.30 -7.62 25.43
C ILE A 43 -6.54 -8.56 24.48
N LEU A 44 -5.37 -9.06 24.90
CA LEU A 44 -4.51 -9.91 24.06
C LEU A 44 -5.17 -11.25 23.72
N GLU A 45 -6.01 -11.80 24.61
CA GLU A 45 -6.72 -13.06 24.37
C GLU A 45 -7.58 -13.00 23.09
N ARG A 46 -8.23 -11.84 22.85
CA ARG A 46 -8.99 -11.60 21.62
C ARG A 46 -8.12 -11.05 20.50
N ALA A 47 -7.12 -10.23 20.82
CA ALA A 47 -6.40 -9.44 19.83
C ALA A 47 -5.31 -10.22 19.07
N VAL A 48 -4.59 -11.13 19.74
CA VAL A 48 -3.47 -11.86 19.12
C VAL A 48 -3.94 -12.72 17.93
N PRO A 49 -5.00 -13.54 18.04
CA PRO A 49 -5.49 -14.32 16.90
C PRO A 49 -5.95 -13.43 15.73
N LEU A 50 -6.48 -12.24 16.03
CA LEU A 50 -6.89 -11.29 14.99
C LEU A 50 -5.71 -10.60 14.31
N ALA A 51 -4.62 -10.37 15.04
CA ALA A 51 -3.39 -9.81 14.50
C ALA A 51 -2.69 -10.79 13.55
N GLU A 52 -2.70 -12.09 13.89
CA GLU A 52 -2.22 -13.15 13.02
C GLU A 52 -3.02 -13.19 11.71
N LEU A 53 -4.36 -13.12 11.79
CA LEU A 53 -5.22 -13.08 10.60
C LEU A 53 -4.91 -11.88 9.70
N GLU A 54 -4.70 -10.69 10.27
CA GLU A 54 -4.32 -9.52 9.48
C GLU A 54 -2.95 -9.71 8.82
N LEU A 55 -1.98 -10.27 9.55
CA LEU A 55 -0.64 -10.51 9.03
C LEU A 55 -0.65 -11.55 7.90
N GLU A 56 -1.42 -12.62 8.04
CA GLU A 56 -1.59 -13.68 7.04
C GLU A 56 -2.26 -13.17 5.75
N TRP A 57 -3.11 -12.16 5.85
CA TRP A 57 -3.75 -11.57 4.68
C TRP A 57 -2.75 -10.93 3.70
N TRP A 58 -1.65 -10.33 4.21
CA TRP A 58 -0.66 -9.62 3.38
C TRP A 58 0.11 -10.54 2.42
N PRO A 59 0.67 -11.69 2.84
CA PRO A 59 1.27 -12.66 1.92
C PRO A 59 0.33 -13.10 0.83
N THR A 60 -0.93 -13.39 1.15
CA THR A 60 -1.88 -13.89 0.16
C THR A 60 -2.30 -12.83 -0.86
N ASN A 61 -2.39 -11.56 -0.47
CA ASN A 61 -3.03 -10.53 -1.29
C ASN A 61 -2.07 -9.45 -1.81
N ARG A 62 -0.88 -9.32 -1.23
CA ARG A 62 0.01 -8.16 -1.40
C ARG A 62 1.48 -8.54 -1.52
N SER A 63 1.81 -9.82 -1.66
CA SER A 63 3.20 -10.24 -1.89
C SER A 63 3.56 -10.29 -3.38
N ILE A 64 4.78 -9.90 -3.70
CA ILE A 64 5.38 -10.03 -5.03
C ILE A 64 6.82 -10.53 -4.91
N SER A 65 7.24 -11.35 -5.87
CA SER A 65 8.65 -11.71 -6.02
C SER A 65 9.36 -10.66 -6.86
N VAL A 66 10.39 -10.03 -6.28
CA VAL A 66 11.20 -9.01 -6.92
C VAL A 66 12.62 -9.50 -7.03
N THR A 67 13.15 -9.56 -8.26
CA THR A 67 14.56 -9.89 -8.50
C THR A 67 15.39 -8.63 -8.51
N SER A 68 16.37 -8.56 -7.62
CA SER A 68 17.32 -7.44 -7.56
C SER A 68 18.24 -7.47 -8.78
N SER A 69 18.31 -6.37 -9.54
CA SER A 69 19.25 -6.20 -10.66
C SER A 69 20.71 -6.21 -10.21
N TYR A 70 21.00 -5.80 -8.96
CA TYR A 70 22.36 -5.71 -8.42
C TYR A 70 22.88 -7.04 -7.88
N THR A 71 22.03 -7.80 -7.18
CA THR A 71 22.45 -9.05 -6.52
C THR A 71 21.99 -10.30 -7.26
N SER A 72 21.12 -10.17 -8.27
CA SER A 72 20.42 -11.28 -8.95
C SER A 72 19.65 -12.21 -8.00
N GLN A 73 19.43 -11.80 -6.74
CA GLN A 73 18.64 -12.55 -5.77
C GLN A 73 17.17 -12.15 -5.87
N THR A 74 16.30 -13.15 -5.72
CA THR A 74 14.85 -12.95 -5.67
C THR A 74 14.41 -12.81 -4.23
N TYR A 75 13.72 -11.70 -3.91
CA TYR A 75 13.15 -11.45 -2.60
C TYR A 75 11.63 -11.43 -2.68
N ASN A 76 10.98 -11.96 -1.66
CA ASN A 76 9.55 -11.76 -1.48
C ASN A 76 9.33 -10.42 -0.77
N MET A 77 8.61 -9.50 -1.41
CA MET A 77 8.33 -8.17 -0.88
C MET A 77 6.83 -7.93 -0.82
N PHE A 78 6.42 -6.97 0.00
CA PHE A 78 5.04 -6.51 0.07
C PHE A 78 4.88 -5.19 -0.67
N HIS A 79 3.77 -5.05 -1.38
CA HIS A 79 3.37 -3.79 -2.00
C HIS A 79 1.88 -3.53 -1.81
N TYR A 80 1.48 -2.26 -1.86
CA TYR A 80 0.05 -1.95 -1.98
C TYR A 80 -0.40 -2.26 -3.40
N ALA A 81 -1.57 -2.86 -3.55
CA ALA A 81 -2.11 -3.27 -4.84
C ALA A 81 -3.60 -3.52 -4.77
N VAL A 82 -4.39 -2.60 -5.31
CA VAL A 82 -5.85 -2.73 -5.36
C VAL A 82 -6.28 -3.18 -6.74
N ASN A 83 -7.05 -4.27 -6.80
CA ASN A 83 -7.68 -4.70 -8.04
C ASN A 83 -8.97 -3.89 -8.25
N SER A 84 -8.94 -2.96 -9.21
CA SER A 84 -10.09 -2.15 -9.59
C SER A 84 -9.98 -1.76 -11.06
N SER A 85 -11.01 -2.04 -11.86
CA SER A 85 -11.08 -1.62 -13.26
C SER A 85 -11.93 -0.37 -13.48
N ALA A 86 -12.42 0.23 -12.40
CA ALA A 86 -13.28 1.41 -12.43
C ALA A 86 -12.82 2.44 -11.41
N SER A 87 -13.21 3.69 -11.69
CA SER A 87 -13.10 4.82 -10.77
C SER A 87 -13.63 4.49 -9.38
N ARG A 88 -13.00 5.02 -8.34
CA ARG A 88 -13.44 4.81 -6.97
C ARG A 88 -14.81 5.46 -6.73
N PRO A 89 -15.77 4.80 -6.06
CA PRO A 89 -17.09 5.39 -5.81
C PRO A 89 -17.04 6.72 -5.03
N GLU A 90 -16.09 6.89 -4.11
CA GLU A 90 -15.95 8.13 -3.32
C GLU A 90 -15.24 9.27 -4.04
N SER A 91 -14.68 9.02 -5.23
CA SER A 91 -13.94 10.02 -6.03
C SER A 91 -14.16 9.76 -7.52
N HIS A 92 -15.39 9.38 -7.88
CA HIS A 92 -15.74 8.90 -9.22
C HIS A 92 -15.39 9.94 -10.29
N TRP A 93 -15.82 11.19 -10.04
CA TRP A 93 -15.63 12.28 -10.98
C TRP A 93 -14.15 12.61 -11.19
N GLU A 94 -13.37 12.71 -10.12
CA GLU A 94 -11.96 13.03 -10.18
C GLU A 94 -11.16 11.93 -10.90
N ASP A 95 -11.42 10.66 -10.57
CA ASP A 95 -10.79 9.52 -11.22
C ASP A 95 -11.17 9.46 -12.70
N TYR A 96 -12.45 9.69 -13.02
CA TYR A 96 -12.94 9.70 -14.40
C TYR A 96 -12.32 10.84 -15.22
N GLN A 97 -12.21 12.05 -14.67
CA GLN A 97 -11.54 13.17 -15.33
C GLN A 97 -10.06 12.88 -15.57
N THR A 98 -9.38 12.26 -14.60
CA THR A 98 -7.98 11.84 -14.74
C THR A 98 -7.82 10.84 -15.88
N ALA A 99 -8.73 9.87 -15.97
CA ALA A 99 -8.72 8.81 -16.99
C ALA A 99 -9.17 9.25 -18.39
N THR A 100 -9.97 10.32 -18.49
CA THR A 100 -10.48 10.83 -19.78
C THR A 100 -9.62 11.96 -20.35
N GLY A 101 -8.79 12.60 -19.54
CA GLY A 101 -7.87 13.66 -19.98
C GLY A 101 -6.69 13.20 -20.83
N VAL A 102 -6.51 11.89 -21.03
CA VAL A 102 -5.40 11.29 -21.78
C VAL A 102 -5.95 10.24 -22.75
N ASN A 103 -5.44 10.20 -23.99
CA ASN A 103 -5.74 9.11 -24.92
C ASN A 103 -5.08 7.81 -24.41
N MET A 104 -5.90 6.92 -23.85
CA MET A 104 -5.49 5.63 -23.28
C MET A 104 -6.37 4.52 -23.85
N THR A 105 -5.84 3.30 -23.95
CA THR A 105 -6.64 2.10 -24.19
C THR A 105 -7.50 1.79 -22.96
N GLU A 106 -8.52 0.93 -23.12
CA GLU A 106 -9.36 0.53 -21.99
C GLU A 106 -8.56 -0.22 -20.90
N GLU A 107 -7.55 -1.01 -21.30
CA GLU A 107 -6.64 -1.70 -20.38
C GLU A 107 -5.80 -0.70 -19.57
N GLN A 108 -5.18 0.28 -20.24
CA GLN A 108 -4.42 1.34 -19.57
C GLN A 108 -5.29 2.17 -18.63
N ARG A 109 -6.57 2.36 -18.98
CA ARG A 109 -7.53 3.06 -18.13
C ARG A 109 -7.86 2.24 -16.88
N SER A 110 -8.09 0.94 -17.03
CA SER A 110 -8.28 0.02 -15.92
C SER A 110 -7.07 0.01 -14.99
N ASP A 111 -5.85 -0.06 -15.54
CA ASP A 111 -4.62 0.00 -14.75
C ASP A 111 -4.49 1.31 -13.99
N LEU A 112 -4.81 2.45 -14.62
CA LEU A 112 -4.80 3.75 -13.96
C LEU A 112 -5.79 3.79 -12.77
N TYR A 113 -6.98 3.22 -12.90
CA TYR A 113 -7.93 3.14 -11.78
C TYR A 113 -7.40 2.26 -10.65
N ALA A 114 -6.76 1.14 -10.96
CA ALA A 114 -6.09 0.30 -9.98
C ALA A 114 -4.95 1.06 -9.26
N GLU A 115 -4.15 1.83 -9.98
CA GLU A 115 -3.09 2.67 -9.43
C GLU A 115 -3.64 3.75 -8.49
N LEU A 116 -4.71 4.46 -8.88
CA LEU A 116 -5.36 5.49 -8.06
C LEU A 116 -5.95 4.89 -6.77
N ALA A 117 -6.55 3.70 -6.86
CA ALA A 117 -7.05 2.98 -5.69
C ALA A 117 -5.91 2.45 -4.80
N THR A 118 -4.81 2.02 -5.40
CA THR A 118 -3.58 1.58 -4.71
C THR A 118 -2.93 2.73 -3.94
N GLY A 119 -2.88 3.93 -4.53
CA GLY A 119 -2.42 5.14 -3.83
C GLY A 119 -3.32 5.52 -2.64
N ALA A 120 -4.62 5.20 -2.69
CA ALA A 120 -5.49 5.37 -1.54
C ALA A 120 -5.25 4.32 -0.44
N GLU A 121 -4.93 3.08 -0.83
CA GLU A 121 -4.57 2.00 0.10
C GLU A 121 -3.28 2.31 0.87
N SER A 122 -2.29 2.94 0.25
CA SER A 122 -1.04 3.29 0.94
C SER A 122 -1.19 4.41 1.98
N GLY A 123 -2.32 5.14 1.96
CA GLY A 123 -2.52 6.36 2.74
C GLY A 123 -1.79 7.59 2.17
N TRP A 124 -0.89 7.40 1.20
CA TRP A 124 -0.26 8.47 0.44
C TRP A 124 -1.10 8.77 -0.80
N LYS A 125 -2.19 9.50 -0.61
CA LYS A 125 -3.11 9.85 -1.69
C LYS A 125 -2.41 10.78 -2.70
N ALA A 126 -1.90 10.21 -3.79
CA ALA A 126 -1.54 10.96 -4.98
C ALA A 126 -2.82 11.43 -5.68
N GLN A 127 -3.01 12.74 -5.82
CA GLN A 127 -3.76 13.26 -6.96
C GLN A 127 -2.85 13.04 -8.16
N ALA A 128 -3.32 12.36 -9.20
CA ALA A 128 -2.59 12.28 -10.47
C ALA A 128 -2.62 13.68 -11.12
N THR A 129 -1.77 14.58 -10.62
CA THR A 129 -1.57 15.88 -11.25
C THR A 129 -0.95 15.61 -12.61
N SER A 130 -1.62 16.12 -13.66
CA SER A 130 -1.15 16.18 -15.05
C SER A 130 0.38 16.18 -15.15
N GLY A 131 0.95 15.05 -15.54
CA GLY A 131 2.39 14.86 -15.64
C GLY A 131 2.80 13.48 -15.18
N ARG A 132 3.01 12.59 -16.17
CA ARG A 132 3.59 11.25 -16.04
C ARG A 132 4.45 11.06 -14.78
N LYS A 133 3.85 10.49 -13.76
CA LYS A 133 4.49 9.44 -12.95
C LYS A 133 3.54 8.27 -12.96
N GLN A 134 3.51 7.59 -14.11
CA GLN A 134 3.25 6.16 -14.12
C GLN A 134 4.14 5.61 -13.01
N LEU A 135 3.54 4.98 -12.00
CA LEU A 135 4.31 4.17 -11.05
C LEU A 135 4.82 3.00 -11.87
N ASP A 136 5.89 3.27 -12.62
CA ASP A 136 6.62 2.28 -13.36
C ASP A 136 7.07 1.25 -12.33
N ARG A 137 6.46 0.07 -12.40
CA ARG A 137 6.75 -1.07 -11.51
C ARG A 137 8.21 -1.49 -11.59
N SER A 138 8.95 -1.04 -12.61
CA SER A 138 10.40 -1.27 -12.75
C SER A 138 11.28 -0.22 -12.05
N ARG A 139 10.70 0.85 -11.48
CA ARG A 139 11.44 2.00 -10.93
C ARG A 139 11.85 1.89 -9.46
N PHE A 140 11.85 0.68 -8.88
CA PHE A 140 12.62 0.40 -7.66
C PHE A 140 14.13 0.33 -7.99
N GLU A 141 14.66 1.36 -8.66
CA GLU A 141 16.07 1.66 -8.57
C GLU A 141 16.25 2.52 -7.33
N VAL A 142 16.96 1.95 -6.35
CA VAL A 142 17.50 2.69 -5.21
C VAL A 142 18.21 3.91 -5.79
N GLN A 143 17.71 5.11 -5.50
CA GLN A 143 18.45 6.32 -5.82
C GLN A 143 19.81 6.22 -5.14
N ASP A 144 20.85 6.11 -5.96
CA ASP A 144 22.24 6.09 -5.55
C ASP A 144 22.48 7.21 -4.54
N ALA A 145 22.84 6.81 -3.32
CA ALA A 145 23.50 7.68 -2.37
C ALA A 145 24.80 8.12 -3.06
N GLN A 146 24.82 9.36 -3.56
CA GLN A 146 26.05 9.95 -4.09
C GLN A 146 27.14 9.82 -3.03
N HIS A 147 28.17 9.06 -3.38
CA HIS A 147 29.46 9.04 -2.72
C HIS A 147 29.92 10.49 -2.50
N GLN A 148 29.83 10.98 -1.26
CA GLN A 148 30.63 12.11 -0.83
C GLN A 148 32.08 11.60 -0.74
N GLU A 149 32.86 11.84 -1.79
CA GLU A 149 34.31 11.74 -1.73
C GLU A 149 34.84 12.74 -0.70
N HIS A 150 35.35 12.22 0.41
CA HIS A 150 36.19 12.99 1.32
C HIS A 150 37.53 13.27 0.65
N HIS A 151 37.71 14.49 0.11
CA HIS A 151 39.03 15.01 -0.23
C HIS A 151 39.88 15.18 1.05
N PRO A 152 41.09 14.59 1.13
CA PRO A 152 42.01 14.89 2.22
C PRO A 152 42.60 16.30 2.03
N ARG A 153 42.48 17.14 3.05
CA ARG A 153 43.20 18.42 3.13
C ARG A 153 44.70 18.14 3.16
N ARG A 154 45.43 18.68 2.18
CA ARG A 154 46.88 18.81 2.27
C ARG A 154 47.21 19.88 3.32
N LEU A 155 48.15 19.55 4.20
CA LEU A 155 48.98 20.53 4.91
C LEU A 155 50.12 20.97 3.98
#